data_AF-A0A1M6UWN2-F1
#
_entry.id   AF-A0A1M6UWN2-F1
#
_cell.length_a   1.000
_cell.length_b   1.000
_cell.length_c   1.000
_cell.angle_alpha   90.00
_cell.angle_beta   90.00
_cell.angle_gamma   90.00
#
_symmetry.space_group_name_H-M   'P 1'
#
loop_
_entity.id
_entity.type
_entity.pdbx_description
1 polymer ?
#
loop_
_entity_poly.entity_id
_entity_poly.type
_entity_poly.pdbx_seq_one_letter_code
_entity_poly.pdbx_strand_id
1 'polypeptide(L)'
;MDLTNMTREISPKKVQKDAEEAFRGGYFCSEAVMDAVRKNFGLNVSDDVIAMASGMAVGAGRSGCMCGALNGGILALSLFFGRTEPNGPKDPKVNKCMELTHELHDWFKENNGKKAVCYRAIRRESGMYVELWRHFYWC
;
A
#
# COMPACT_ATOMS: atom_id res chain seq x y z
N MET A 1 -16.31 8.73 6.77
CA MET A 1 -16.07 7.82 5.63
C MET A 1 -17.21 6.82 5.59
N ASP A 2 -17.99 6.80 4.51
CA ASP A 2 -19.11 5.88 4.35
C ASP A 2 -18.63 4.59 3.68
N LEU A 3 -18.59 3.50 4.45
CA LEU A 3 -18.20 2.16 4.00
C LEU A 3 -19.40 1.25 3.76
N THR A 4 -20.64 1.76 3.89
CA THR A 4 -21.85 0.93 3.87
C THR A 4 -22.16 0.34 2.49
N ASN A 5 -21.66 0.96 1.41
CA ASN A 5 -21.87 0.53 0.02
C ASN A 5 -20.62 -0.10 -0.64
N MET A 6 -19.69 -0.58 0.17
CA MET A 6 -18.45 -1.18 -0.31
C MET A 6 -18.65 -2.58 -0.91
N THR A 7 -17.89 -2.90 -1.95
CA THR A 7 -17.87 -4.24 -2.55
C THR A 7 -17.32 -5.27 -1.54
N ARG A 8 -18.10 -6.32 -1.28
CA ARG A 8 -17.75 -7.37 -0.29
C ARG A 8 -16.89 -8.50 -0.85
N GLU A 9 -16.93 -8.70 -2.16
CA GLU A 9 -16.13 -9.70 -2.86
C GLU A 9 -15.25 -9.01 -3.89
N ILE A 10 -13.94 -9.12 -3.69
CA ILE A 10 -12.94 -8.60 -4.62
C ILE A 10 -12.02 -9.72 -5.07
N SER A 11 -11.47 -9.58 -6.28
CA SER A 11 -10.45 -10.49 -6.79
C SER A 11 -9.06 -9.93 -6.50
N PRO A 12 -8.23 -10.59 -5.68
CA PRO A 12 -6.85 -10.13 -5.42
C PRO A 12 -6.04 -9.95 -6.71
N LYS A 13 -6.23 -10.85 -7.69
CA LYS A 13 -5.59 -10.74 -9.01
C LYS A 13 -6.02 -9.49 -9.78
N LYS A 14 -7.29 -9.09 -9.66
CA LYS A 14 -7.78 -7.87 -10.28
C LYS A 14 -7.19 -6.64 -9.58
N VAL A 15 -7.19 -6.61 -8.25
CA VAL A 15 -6.58 -5.50 -7.49
C VAL A 15 -5.11 -5.33 -7.85
N GLN A 16 -4.37 -6.44 -7.94
CA GLN A 16 -2.98 -6.43 -8.39
C GLN A 16 -2.84 -5.86 -9.81
N LYS A 17 -3.64 -6.35 -10.76
CA LYS A 17 -3.59 -5.89 -12.15
C LYS A 17 -3.88 -4.39 -12.26
N ASP A 18 -4.91 -3.91 -11.57
CA ASP A 18 -5.28 -2.49 -11.58
C ASP A 18 -4.17 -1.63 -10.95
N ALA A 19 -3.49 -2.10 -9.90
CA ALA A 19 -2.34 -1.41 -9.32
C ALA A 19 -1.15 -1.35 -10.29
N GLU A 20 -0.87 -2.44 -11.01
CA GLU A 20 0.16 -2.46 -12.04
C GLU A 20 -0.16 -1.49 -13.20
N GLU A 21 -1.42 -1.44 -13.63
CA GLU A 21 -1.88 -0.51 -14.67
C GLU A 21 -1.81 0.95 -14.21
N ALA A 22 -2.24 1.24 -12.98
CA ALA A 22 -2.15 2.58 -12.39
C ALA A 22 -0.70 3.06 -12.28
N PHE A 23 0.22 2.18 -11.86
CA PHE A 23 1.66 2.47 -11.82
C PHE A 23 2.22 2.76 -13.23
N ARG A 24 1.89 1.93 -14.22
CA ARG A 24 2.27 2.17 -15.63
C ARG A 24 1.68 3.45 -16.19
N GLY A 25 0.53 3.87 -15.67
CA GLY A 25 -0.15 5.12 -16.00
C GLY A 25 0.47 6.39 -15.40
N GLY A 26 1.52 6.26 -14.58
CA GLY A 26 2.30 7.40 -14.08
C GLY A 26 2.21 7.64 -12.57
N TYR A 27 1.41 6.86 -11.84
CA TYR A 27 1.42 6.89 -10.38
C TYR A 27 2.68 6.21 -9.82
N PHE A 28 3.13 6.67 -8.66
CA PHE A 28 4.08 5.94 -7.82
C PHE A 28 3.42 4.71 -7.20
N CYS A 29 4.25 3.78 -6.72
CA CYS A 29 3.76 2.51 -6.19
C CYS A 29 2.81 2.66 -4.97
N SER A 30 3.02 3.65 -4.11
CA SER A 30 2.10 3.94 -2.98
C SER A 30 0.73 4.44 -3.47
N GLU A 31 0.74 5.35 -4.45
CA GLU A 31 -0.46 5.92 -5.09
C GLU A 31 -1.24 4.86 -5.86
N ALA A 32 -0.55 4.03 -6.63
CA ALA A 32 -1.14 2.97 -7.43
C ALA A 32 -1.87 1.92 -6.58
N VAL A 33 -1.31 1.53 -5.43
CA VAL A 33 -1.98 0.63 -4.47
C VAL A 33 -3.24 1.28 -3.91
N MET A 34 -3.17 2.55 -3.51
CA MET A 34 -4.33 3.28 -2.99
C MET A 34 -5.44 3.41 -4.04
N ASP A 35 -5.09 3.76 -5.28
CA ASP A 35 -6.01 3.86 -6.39
C ASP A 35 -6.71 2.52 -6.68
N ALA A 36 -5.95 1.44 -6.75
CA ALA A 36 -6.47 0.11 -7.03
C ALA A 36 -7.40 -0.39 -5.91
N VAL A 37 -7.00 -0.27 -4.64
CA VAL A 37 -7.86 -0.68 -3.52
C VAL A 37 -9.14 0.15 -3.51
N ARG A 38 -9.03 1.48 -3.60
CA ARG A 38 -10.19 2.38 -3.59
C ARG A 38 -11.20 1.99 -4.67
N LYS A 39 -10.74 1.78 -5.91
CA LYS A 39 -11.60 1.42 -7.06
C LYS A 39 -12.23 0.04 -6.90
N ASN A 40 -11.45 -0.97 -6.52
CA ASN A 40 -11.94 -2.35 -6.47
C ASN A 40 -12.90 -2.60 -5.31
N PHE A 41 -12.76 -1.88 -4.21
CA PHE A 41 -13.72 -1.92 -3.11
C PHE A 41 -14.90 -0.95 -3.32
N GLY A 42 -14.91 -0.13 -4.38
CA GLY A 42 -15.96 0.85 -4.60
C GLY A 42 -16.06 1.87 -3.46
N LEU A 43 -14.93 2.24 -2.86
CA LEU A 43 -14.91 3.15 -1.72
C LEU A 43 -15.32 4.55 -2.16
N ASN A 44 -16.39 5.07 -1.56
CA ASN A 44 -16.80 6.46 -1.75
C ASN A 44 -15.95 7.41 -0.89
N VAL A 45 -14.66 7.52 -1.24
CA VAL A 45 -13.69 8.44 -0.63
C VAL A 45 -13.08 9.34 -1.68
N SER A 46 -12.65 10.53 -1.27
CA SER A 46 -11.99 11.51 -2.15
C SER A 46 -10.73 10.92 -2.79
N ASP A 47 -10.40 11.34 -4.01
CA ASP A 47 -9.10 11.05 -4.64
C ASP A 47 -7.93 11.68 -3.86
N ASP A 48 -8.20 12.61 -2.94
CA ASP A 48 -7.18 13.18 -2.03
C ASP A 48 -6.43 12.10 -1.23
N VAL A 49 -7.04 10.93 -0.99
CA VAL A 49 -6.36 9.81 -0.33
C VAL A 49 -5.20 9.25 -1.15
N ILE A 50 -5.24 9.40 -2.48
CA ILE A 50 -4.13 9.06 -3.39
C ILE A 50 -3.02 10.10 -3.21
N ALA A 51 -3.37 11.40 -3.21
CA ALA A 51 -2.41 12.48 -2.99
C ALA A 51 -1.72 12.38 -1.61
N MET A 52 -2.44 11.93 -0.57
CA MET A 52 -1.85 11.65 0.75
C MET A 52 -0.76 10.56 0.70
N ALA A 53 -0.81 9.65 -0.27
CA ALA A 53 0.17 8.58 -0.43
C ALA A 53 1.43 8.99 -1.21
N SER A 54 1.43 10.16 -1.87
CA SER A 54 2.56 10.63 -2.69
C SER A 54 3.85 10.80 -1.91
N GLY A 55 3.77 11.24 -0.65
CA GLY A 55 4.94 11.39 0.23
C GLY A 55 5.69 10.08 0.50
N MET A 56 5.04 8.93 0.32
CA MET A 56 5.62 7.60 0.49
C MET A 56 6.34 7.08 -0.76
N ALA A 57 6.35 7.86 -1.85
CA ALA A 57 7.04 7.49 -3.06
C ALA A 57 8.55 7.33 -2.83
N VAL A 58 9.12 6.29 -3.46
CA VAL A 58 10.57 5.98 -3.34
C VAL A 58 10.97 5.79 -1.86
N GLY A 59 10.01 5.29 -1.07
CA GLY A 59 10.13 4.94 0.35
C GLY A 59 9.40 5.93 1.26
N ALA A 60 10.08 7.00 1.63
CA ALA A 60 9.45 8.17 2.21
C ALA A 60 10.20 9.34 1.60
N GLY A 61 9.67 9.86 0.50
CA GLY A 61 10.25 10.97 -0.25
C GLY A 61 11.72 10.78 -0.63
N ARG A 62 12.10 9.61 -1.17
CA ARG A 62 13.48 9.28 -1.60
C ARG A 62 14.51 9.07 -0.48
N SER A 63 14.11 9.06 0.79
CA SER A 63 15.00 8.75 1.91
C SER A 63 15.50 7.30 1.92
N GLY A 64 14.82 6.42 1.18
CA GLY A 64 15.14 4.99 1.10
C GLY A 64 14.66 4.17 2.29
N CYS A 65 13.66 4.66 3.02
CA CYS A 65 13.01 3.98 4.16
C CYS A 65 12.04 2.88 3.67
N MET A 66 10.96 2.59 4.39
CA MET A 66 9.99 1.53 4.05
C MET A 66 9.41 1.66 2.63
N CYS A 67 9.25 0.55 1.91
CA CYS A 67 8.73 0.50 0.54
C CYS A 67 7.41 1.27 0.38
N GLY A 68 7.29 2.05 -0.71
CA GLY A 68 6.09 2.82 -1.01
C GLY A 68 4.84 1.95 -1.21
N ALA A 69 4.96 0.81 -1.89
CA ALA A 69 3.83 -0.11 -2.10
C ALA A 69 3.29 -0.65 -0.76
N LEU A 70 4.19 -1.03 0.16
CA LEU A 70 3.82 -1.46 1.51
C LEU A 70 3.12 -0.33 2.27
N ASN A 71 3.69 0.88 2.27
CA ASN A 71 3.04 2.04 2.89
C ASN A 71 1.65 2.33 2.28
N GLY A 72 1.49 2.21 0.95
CA GLY A 72 0.19 2.32 0.29
C GLY A 72 -0.81 1.28 0.79
N GLY A 73 -0.38 0.03 0.97
CA GLY A 73 -1.20 -1.04 1.56
C GLY A 73 -1.59 -0.76 3.02
N ILE A 74 -0.68 -0.20 3.81
CA ILE A 74 -0.95 0.21 5.20
C ILE A 74 -1.99 1.34 5.25
N LEU A 75 -1.85 2.34 4.39
CA LEU A 75 -2.83 3.42 4.26
C LEU A 75 -4.20 2.87 3.81
N ALA A 76 -4.21 1.95 2.86
CA ALA A 76 -5.41 1.27 2.41
C ALA A 76 -6.09 0.52 3.56
N LEU A 77 -5.38 -0.30 4.34
CA LEU A 77 -5.93 -0.95 5.54
C LEU A 77 -6.51 0.06 6.54
N SER A 78 -5.83 1.20 6.71
CA SER A 78 -6.26 2.29 7.58
C SER A 78 -7.58 2.93 7.14
N LEU A 79 -7.96 2.84 5.86
CA LEU A 79 -9.29 3.27 5.40
C LEU A 79 -10.43 2.40 5.98
N PHE A 80 -10.19 1.11 6.22
CA PHE A 80 -11.20 0.18 6.73
C PHE A 80 -11.21 0.11 8.26
N PHE A 81 -10.02 0.05 8.86
CA PHE A 81 -9.85 -0.25 10.28
C PHE A 81 -9.32 0.93 11.10
N GLY A 82 -9.03 2.06 10.45
CA GLY A 82 -8.59 3.26 11.13
C GLY A 82 -9.68 3.91 11.99
N ARG A 83 -9.29 4.99 12.66
CA ARG A 83 -10.15 5.77 13.55
C ARG A 83 -10.13 7.24 13.14
N THR A 84 -11.21 7.94 13.48
CA THR A 84 -11.33 9.41 13.32
C THR A 84 -11.41 10.13 14.66
N GLU A 85 -11.71 9.41 15.74
CA GLU A 85 -11.85 9.97 17.08
C GLU A 85 -10.60 9.70 17.93
N PRO A 86 -10.19 10.64 18.80
CA PRO A 86 -8.97 10.55 19.61
C PRO A 86 -9.14 9.66 20.86
N ASN A 87 -9.68 8.46 20.73
CA ASN A 87 -10.03 7.57 21.86
C ASN A 87 -8.83 6.89 22.55
N GLY A 88 -7.61 7.37 22.35
CA GLY A 88 -6.40 6.86 23.00
C GLY A 88 -5.90 5.49 22.51
N PRO A 89 -4.77 4.99 23.02
CA PRO A 89 -4.08 3.81 22.47
C PRO A 89 -4.80 2.48 22.69
N LYS A 90 -5.85 2.44 23.52
CA LYS A 90 -6.64 1.23 23.78
C LYS A 90 -7.84 1.07 22.85
N ASP A 91 -8.05 2.00 21.91
CA ASP A 91 -9.15 1.92 20.95
C ASP A 91 -9.08 0.59 20.15
N PRO A 92 -10.13 -0.24 20.18
CA PRO A 92 -10.10 -1.54 19.50
C PRO A 92 -9.92 -1.41 17.98
N LYS A 93 -10.39 -0.32 17.35
CA LYS A 93 -10.20 -0.10 15.90
C LYS A 93 -8.73 0.09 15.56
N VAL A 94 -8.03 1.00 16.25
CA VAL A 94 -6.60 1.23 15.97
C VAL A 94 -5.77 -0.01 16.28
N ASN A 95 -6.10 -0.75 17.34
CA ASN A 95 -5.43 -2.01 17.66
C ASN A 95 -5.62 -3.06 16.57
N LYS A 96 -6.84 -3.20 16.03
CA LYS A 96 -7.07 -4.12 14.89
C LYS A 96 -6.33 -3.66 13.62
N CYS A 97 -6.30 -2.36 13.35
CA CYS A 97 -5.56 -1.80 12.23
C CYS A 97 -4.05 -2.09 12.35
N MET A 98 -3.48 -1.96 13.55
CA MET A 98 -2.07 -2.26 13.82
C MET A 98 -1.77 -3.75 13.68
N GLU A 99 -2.65 -4.64 14.16
CA GLU A 99 -2.53 -6.09 13.98
C GLU A 99 -2.48 -6.49 12.50
N LEU A 100 -3.42 -6.01 11.69
CA LEU A 100 -3.48 -6.30 10.25
C LEU A 100 -2.30 -5.67 9.49
N THR A 101 -1.87 -4.48 9.92
CA THR A 101 -0.67 -3.81 9.36
C THR A 101 0.59 -4.63 9.65
N HIS A 102 0.71 -5.20 10.84
CA HIS A 102 1.83 -6.07 11.19
C HIS A 102 1.84 -7.35 10.36
N GLU A 103 0.67 -7.98 10.18
CA GLU A 103 0.52 -9.15 9.30
C GLU A 103 0.93 -8.83 7.86
N LEU A 104 0.45 -7.71 7.30
CA LEU A 104 0.83 -7.26 5.97
C LEU A 104 2.34 -6.99 5.86
N HIS A 105 2.93 -6.36 6.87
CA HIS A 105 4.35 -6.09 6.93
C HIS A 105 5.18 -7.38 6.86
N ASP A 106 4.85 -8.37 7.69
CA ASP A 106 5.57 -9.64 7.76
C ASP A 106 5.38 -10.46 6.49
N TRP A 107 4.15 -10.52 5.99
CA TRP A 107 3.87 -11.16 4.71
C TRP A 107 4.69 -10.51 3.58
N PHE A 108 4.65 -9.18 3.45
CA PHE A 108 5.41 -8.49 2.40
C PHE A 108 6.90 -8.76 2.52
N LYS A 109 7.45 -8.70 3.74
CA LYS A 109 8.87 -8.99 4.00
C LYS A 109 9.22 -10.40 3.53
N GLU A 110 8.47 -11.42 3.93
CA GLU A 110 8.79 -12.81 3.62
C GLU A 110 8.60 -13.15 2.14
N ASN A 111 7.67 -12.48 1.47
CA ASN A 111 7.33 -12.84 0.11
C ASN A 111 8.15 -12.03 -0.92
N ASN A 112 8.58 -10.78 -0.65
CA ASN A 112 9.17 -9.87 -1.66
C ASN A 112 10.52 -10.30 -2.27
N GLY A 113 11.00 -11.51 -1.97
CA GLY A 113 12.25 -12.08 -2.47
C GLY A 113 13.52 -11.48 -1.85
N LYS A 114 13.41 -10.37 -1.13
CA LYS A 114 14.53 -9.65 -0.49
C LYS A 114 14.54 -9.74 1.03
N LYS A 115 13.47 -10.26 1.65
CA LYS A 115 13.36 -10.42 3.11
C LYS A 115 13.55 -9.12 3.89
N ALA A 116 13.21 -7.99 3.27
CA ALA A 116 13.37 -6.66 3.83
C ALA A 116 12.22 -5.75 3.42
N VAL A 117 11.83 -4.83 4.30
CA VAL A 117 10.81 -3.81 3.98
C VAL A 117 11.40 -2.47 3.58
N CYS A 118 12.67 -2.26 3.90
CA CYS A 118 13.42 -1.04 3.58
C CYS A 118 13.67 -0.97 2.07
N TYR A 119 13.14 0.06 1.42
CA TYR A 119 13.31 0.36 0.00
C TYR A 119 14.78 0.34 -0.43
N ARG A 120 15.69 0.85 0.41
CA ARG A 120 17.13 0.80 0.13
C ARG A 120 17.66 -0.63 0.09
N ALA A 121 17.22 -1.50 0.99
CA ALA A 121 17.62 -2.90 1.00
C ALA A 121 17.05 -3.63 -0.23
N ILE A 122 15.78 -3.39 -0.54
CA ILE A 122 15.10 -3.98 -1.71
C ILE A 122 15.83 -3.58 -3.02
N ARG A 123 16.24 -2.30 -3.16
CA ARG A 123 16.92 -1.81 -4.38
C ARG A 123 18.40 -2.11 -4.49
N ARG A 124 19.13 -2.30 -3.38
CA ARG A 124 20.60 -2.43 -3.39
C ARG A 124 21.09 -3.67 -4.14
N GLU A 125 20.24 -4.69 -4.28
CA GLU A 125 20.54 -5.90 -5.04
C GLU A 125 20.03 -5.84 -6.49
N SER A 126 19.30 -4.77 -6.86
CA SER A 126 18.76 -4.52 -8.20
C SER A 126 19.64 -3.51 -8.94
N GLY A 127 20.96 -3.77 -8.99
CA GLY A 127 21.88 -2.93 -9.76
C GLY A 127 21.27 -2.53 -11.09
N MET A 128 21.38 -1.23 -11.42
CA MET A 128 20.93 -0.58 -12.66
C MET A 128 19.59 0.18 -12.56
N TYR A 129 19.69 1.50 -12.75
CA TYR A 129 18.60 2.47 -12.91
C TYR A 129 17.71 2.24 -14.16
N VAL A 130 17.72 1.05 -14.77
CA VAL A 130 17.12 0.80 -16.11
C VAL A 130 16.42 -0.56 -16.24
N GLU A 131 16.35 -1.41 -15.20
CA GLU A 131 15.60 -2.68 -15.25
C GLU A 131 14.47 -2.76 -14.21
N LEU A 132 13.68 -1.69 -14.13
CA LEU A 132 12.39 -1.65 -13.41
C LEU A 132 11.30 -2.60 -13.98
N TRP A 133 11.63 -3.44 -14.99
CA TRP A 133 10.67 -4.12 -15.85
C TRP A 133 10.61 -5.65 -15.71
N ARG A 134 11.51 -6.31 -14.97
CA ARG A 134 11.56 -7.79 -14.95
C ARG A 134 11.42 -8.47 -13.59
N HIS A 135 11.43 -7.73 -12.49
CA HIS A 135 11.43 -8.32 -11.14
C HIS A 135 10.37 -7.76 -10.19
N PHE A 136 9.36 -7.06 -10.70
CA PHE A 136 8.11 -6.85 -9.96
C PHE A 136 7.22 -8.09 -10.11
N TYR A 137 7.71 -9.24 -9.64
CA TYR A 137 6.78 -10.21 -9.07
C TYR A 137 6.36 -9.59 -7.73
N TRP A 138 5.14 -9.08 -7.72
CA TRP A 138 4.44 -8.52 -6.58
C TRP A 138 4.27 -9.56 -5.48
N CYS A 139 5.31 -9.68 -4.70
CA CYS A 139 5.24 -10.15 -3.35
C CYS A 139 5.49 -8.99 -2.37
#